data_AF-A0A958FA59-F1
#
_entry.id   AF-A0A958FA59-F1
#
_cell.length_a   1.000
_cell.length_b   1.000
_cell.length_c   1.000
_cell.angle_alpha   90.00
_cell.angle_beta   90.00
_cell.angle_gamma   90.00
#
_symmetry.space_group_name_H-M   'P 1'
#
loop_
_entity.id
_entity.type
_entity.pdbx_description
1 polymer ?
#
loop_
_entity_poly.entity_id
_entity_poly.type
_entity_poly.pdbx_seq_one_letter_code
_entity_poly.pdbx_strand_id
1 'polypeptide(L)'
;AQFPYLLHHSTGSKEHNVAMRQRAIQQGLKLNEYGLFRDETNISCADEEAIFRELGLDFIPPELRENYGEIEAAAQQTLPKLLEMNDLRGVIHTHTLWSDGVHSVEEMARAAQKLGYEYLVISDHSKVAAYANGLNAERVKQQQAEIDAVNARMDNFRILKSIECDILGDGTLDFPDEVLATFDLVIASIHSKFGMTRDEATRRLIRAMENPYVTVLGHPTGRLLLAREGYAIDHHAVIDAAAELGVCIEINANPRRLDLDWRFLKYAKEKRVQIAISPDAHRIEGYDDVRYGVGIARKGWLEKDDVLNTRTAEEVLAFARKRRQ
;
A
#
# COMPACT_ATOMS: atom_id res chain seq x y z
N ALA A 1 22.23 18.45 25.06
CA ALA A 1 22.97 19.06 23.94
C ALA A 1 23.18 18.08 22.79
N GLN A 2 23.65 16.84 23.03
CA GLN A 2 23.99 15.91 21.93
C GLN A 2 22.82 15.10 21.35
N PHE A 3 21.65 15.14 22.00
CA PHE A 3 20.50 14.31 21.63
C PHE A 3 20.09 14.41 20.13
N PRO A 4 20.03 15.60 19.50
CA PRO A 4 19.65 15.70 18.09
C PRO A 4 20.57 14.95 17.12
N TYR A 5 21.89 15.04 17.34
CA TYR A 5 22.87 14.40 16.47
C TYR A 5 22.89 12.89 16.67
N LEU A 6 22.75 12.44 17.91
CA LEU A 6 22.63 11.02 18.22
C LEU A 6 21.34 10.45 17.62
N LEU A 7 20.22 11.17 17.73
CA LEU A 7 18.95 10.78 17.11
C LEU A 7 19.11 10.65 15.58
N HIS A 8 19.60 11.69 14.90
CA HIS A 8 19.86 11.65 13.46
C HIS A 8 20.73 10.46 13.06
N HIS A 9 21.85 10.28 13.76
CA HIS A 9 22.79 9.19 13.49
C HIS A 9 22.15 7.81 13.70
N SER A 10 21.42 7.62 14.80
CA SER A 10 20.81 6.33 15.16
C SER A 10 19.55 6.01 14.36
N THR A 11 18.84 7.00 13.84
CA THR A 11 17.75 6.79 12.88
C THR A 11 18.29 6.28 11.55
N GLY A 12 19.43 6.82 11.10
CA GLY A 12 20.03 6.42 9.83
C GLY A 12 19.13 6.75 8.63
N SER A 13 19.18 5.98 7.55
CA SER A 13 19.98 4.75 7.33
C SER A 13 21.50 5.02 7.31
N LYS A 14 22.31 3.96 7.20
CA LYS A 14 23.76 4.09 7.02
C LYS A 14 24.08 4.92 5.77
N GLU A 15 23.38 4.64 4.68
CA GLU A 15 23.56 5.30 3.39
C GLU A 15 23.19 6.78 3.48
N HIS A 16 22.07 7.12 4.13
CA HIS A 16 21.70 8.50 4.41
C HIS A 16 22.75 9.24 5.25
N ASN A 17 23.23 8.59 6.32
CA ASN A 17 24.28 9.15 7.18
C ASN A 17 25.58 9.43 6.41
N VAL A 18 25.98 8.53 5.51
CA VAL A 18 27.17 8.74 4.67
C VAL A 18 26.98 9.95 3.77
N ALA A 19 25.83 10.08 3.10
CA ALA A 19 25.51 11.21 2.23
C ALA A 19 25.48 12.54 2.99
N MET A 20 24.86 12.57 4.17
CA MET A 20 24.83 13.76 5.05
C MET A 20 26.23 14.18 5.50
N ARG A 21 27.09 13.23 5.88
CA ARG A 21 28.49 13.52 6.25
C ARG A 21 29.29 14.05 5.06
N GLN A 22 29.12 13.50 3.86
CA GLN A 22 29.76 14.00 2.65
C GLN A 22 29.33 15.43 2.32
N ARG A 23 28.04 15.74 2.44
CA ARG A 23 27.52 17.09 2.28
C ARG A 23 28.11 18.07 3.29
N ALA A 24 28.20 17.69 4.57
CA ALA A 24 28.84 18.51 5.61
C ALA A 24 30.31 18.82 5.24
N ILE A 25 31.07 17.82 4.80
CA ILE A 25 32.47 17.98 4.38
C ILE A 25 32.61 18.99 3.23
N GLN A 26 31.71 18.93 2.24
CA GLN A 26 31.70 19.88 1.11
C GLN A 26 31.47 21.33 1.55
N GLN A 27 30.87 21.54 2.73
CA GLN A 27 30.63 22.85 3.32
C GLN A 27 31.69 23.23 4.38
N GLY A 28 32.77 22.45 4.52
CA GLY A 28 33.81 22.67 5.52
C GLY A 28 33.38 22.33 6.94
N LEU A 29 32.39 21.44 7.09
CA LEU A 29 31.84 20.99 8.36
C LEU A 29 32.11 19.51 8.60
N LYS A 30 32.04 19.08 9.86
CA LYS A 30 32.13 17.68 10.27
C LYS A 30 30.86 17.29 11.02
N LEU A 31 30.08 16.36 10.47
CA LEU A 31 28.92 15.78 11.15
C LEU A 31 29.27 14.40 11.73
N ASN A 32 28.92 14.18 12.99
CA ASN A 32 28.95 12.87 13.63
C ASN A 32 27.88 12.76 14.74
N GLU A 33 27.83 11.63 15.43
CA GLU A 33 26.89 11.34 16.51
C GLU A 33 27.03 12.26 17.75
N TYR A 34 28.11 13.04 17.84
CA TYR A 34 28.38 13.95 18.96
C TYR A 34 28.08 15.41 18.63
N GLY A 35 27.92 15.77 17.35
CA GLY A 35 27.74 17.16 16.95
C GLY A 35 27.93 17.44 15.46
N LEU A 36 27.70 18.71 15.11
CA LEU A 36 28.06 19.31 13.84
C LEU A 36 29.14 20.35 14.12
N PHE A 37 30.33 20.18 13.56
CA PHE A 37 31.50 20.98 13.92
C PHE A 37 31.97 21.84 12.76
N ARG A 38 32.41 23.05 13.08
CA ARG A 38 33.30 23.87 12.26
C ARG A 38 34.64 23.94 12.99
N ASP A 39 35.66 23.33 12.39
CA ASP A 39 36.93 23.05 13.08
C ASP A 39 36.69 22.30 14.40
N GLU A 40 37.08 22.88 15.54
CA GLU A 40 36.89 22.33 16.89
C GLU A 40 35.61 22.85 17.57
N THR A 41 34.87 23.77 16.95
CA THR A 41 33.68 24.39 17.55
C THR A 41 32.42 23.65 17.13
N ASN A 42 31.65 23.18 18.12
CA ASN A 42 30.35 22.56 17.89
C ASN A 42 29.28 23.63 17.59
N ILE A 43 28.61 23.50 16.46
CA ILE A 43 27.45 24.30 16.05
C ILE A 43 26.23 23.77 16.79
N SER A 44 25.72 24.57 17.73
CA SER A 44 24.59 24.20 18.57
C SER A 44 23.30 24.04 17.76
N CYS A 45 22.81 22.80 17.66
CA CYS A 45 21.53 22.45 17.06
C CYS A 45 20.55 22.06 18.18
N ALA A 46 19.40 22.72 18.26
CA ALA A 46 18.40 22.45 19.29
C ALA A 46 17.64 21.12 19.04
N ASP A 47 17.47 20.76 17.77
CA ASP A 47 16.71 19.61 17.27
C ASP A 47 17.33 19.08 15.96
N GLU A 48 16.76 18.00 15.41
CA GLU A 48 17.23 17.42 14.14
C GLU A 48 17.04 18.40 12.97
N GLU A 49 15.95 19.18 12.96
CA GLU A 49 15.66 20.15 11.90
C GLU A 49 16.74 21.23 11.78
N ALA A 50 17.30 21.67 12.91
CA ALA A 50 18.47 22.54 12.91
C ALA A 50 19.68 21.93 12.19
N ILE A 51 19.91 20.61 12.29
CA ILE A 51 21.02 19.93 11.58
C ILE A 51 20.82 20.03 10.07
N PHE A 52 19.61 19.74 9.58
CA PHE A 52 19.29 19.84 8.14
C PHE A 52 19.43 21.28 7.64
N ARG A 53 18.89 22.25 8.39
CA ARG A 53 18.95 23.68 8.06
C ARG A 53 20.39 24.20 8.00
N GLU A 54 21.26 23.83 8.94
CA GLU A 54 22.68 24.20 8.92
C GLU A 54 23.40 23.62 7.70
N LEU A 55 22.93 22.49 7.16
CA LEU A 55 23.43 21.89 5.93
C LEU A 55 22.70 22.38 4.68
N GLY A 56 21.81 23.38 4.80
CA GLY A 56 21.03 23.93 3.69
C GLY A 56 20.09 22.90 3.07
N LEU A 57 19.38 22.15 3.90
CA LEU A 57 18.36 21.17 3.51
C LEU A 57 17.06 21.46 4.25
N ASP A 58 15.92 21.24 3.58
CA ASP A 58 14.65 21.05 4.28
C ASP A 58 14.74 19.80 5.19
N PHE A 59 13.91 19.76 6.25
CA PHE A 59 13.86 18.60 7.13
C PHE A 59 13.44 17.35 6.36
N ILE A 60 14.24 16.29 6.46
CA ILE A 60 13.98 15.01 5.80
C ILE A 60 13.31 14.06 6.80
N PRO A 61 12.03 13.68 6.58
CA PRO A 61 11.35 12.71 7.43
C PRO A 61 12.11 11.38 7.49
N PRO A 62 12.17 10.71 8.66
CA PRO A 62 12.87 9.44 8.83
C PRO A 62 12.57 8.39 7.76
N GLU A 63 11.33 8.34 7.27
CA GLU A 63 10.87 7.39 6.27
C GLU A 63 11.59 7.53 4.93
N LEU A 64 12.13 8.71 4.60
CA LEU A 64 12.83 8.96 3.35
C LEU A 64 14.34 8.75 3.42
N ARG A 65 14.89 8.52 4.62
CA ARG A 65 16.34 8.51 4.88
C ARG A 65 16.99 7.19 4.45
N GLU A 66 16.92 6.90 3.15
CA GLU A 66 17.43 5.67 2.54
C GLU A 66 18.44 5.93 1.41
N ASN A 67 18.83 7.19 1.21
CA ASN A 67 19.68 7.62 0.09
C ASN A 67 19.07 7.25 -1.28
N TYR A 68 17.77 7.53 -1.44
CA TYR A 68 16.96 7.28 -2.63
C TYR A 68 16.55 8.59 -3.34
N GLY A 69 17.36 9.64 -3.17
CA GLY A 69 17.20 10.96 -3.78
C GLY A 69 16.65 12.03 -2.84
N GLU A 70 16.51 11.73 -1.55
CA GLU A 70 15.92 12.61 -0.55
C GLU A 70 16.80 13.83 -0.24
N ILE A 71 18.13 13.69 -0.34
CA ILE A 71 19.08 14.79 -0.09
C ILE A 71 18.97 15.84 -1.19
N GLU A 72 18.90 15.42 -2.46
CA GLU A 72 18.75 16.30 -3.61
C GLU A 72 17.40 17.01 -3.57
N ALA A 73 16.31 16.28 -3.28
CA ALA A 73 14.98 16.86 -3.15
C ALA A 73 14.89 17.86 -1.99
N ALA A 74 15.53 17.57 -0.86
CA ALA A 74 15.57 18.50 0.28
C ALA A 74 16.39 19.77 0.00
N ALA A 75 17.47 19.65 -0.79
CA ALA A 75 18.26 20.81 -1.21
C ALA A 75 17.51 21.68 -2.24
N GLN A 76 16.65 21.07 -3.05
CA GLN A 76 15.84 21.73 -4.08
C GLN A 76 14.46 22.16 -3.58
N GLN A 77 14.12 21.84 -2.33
CA GLN A 77 12.80 22.10 -1.73
C GLN A 77 11.65 21.45 -2.50
N THR A 78 11.88 20.23 -2.97
CA THR A 78 10.92 19.42 -3.74
C THR A 78 10.61 18.09 -3.04
N LEU A 79 10.77 18.02 -1.72
CA LEU A 79 10.32 16.85 -0.95
C LEU A 79 8.79 16.70 -1.06
N PRO A 80 8.27 15.47 -1.19
CA PRO A 80 6.83 15.24 -1.28
C PRO A 80 6.12 15.52 0.06
N LYS A 81 4.85 15.94 0.00
CA LYS A 81 3.99 15.99 1.18
C LYS A 81 3.45 14.59 1.49
N LEU A 82 4.24 13.84 2.26
CA LEU A 82 3.99 12.44 2.57
C LEU A 82 2.59 12.19 3.16
N LEU A 83 1.97 11.10 2.69
CA LEU A 83 0.70 10.57 3.19
C LEU A 83 0.67 10.46 4.72
N GLU A 84 -0.45 10.82 5.34
CA GLU A 84 -0.69 10.63 6.77
C GLU A 84 -1.83 9.64 7.03
N MET A 85 -1.86 9.06 8.24
CA MET A 85 -2.94 8.13 8.63
C MET A 85 -4.33 8.75 8.49
N ASN A 86 -4.47 10.03 8.83
CA ASN A 86 -5.74 10.75 8.78
C ASN A 86 -6.16 11.13 7.35
N ASP A 87 -5.32 10.90 6.33
CA ASP A 87 -5.73 11.07 4.94
C ASP A 87 -6.59 9.91 4.45
N LEU A 88 -6.51 8.73 5.10
CA LEU A 88 -7.23 7.53 4.69
C LEU A 88 -8.70 7.63 5.13
N ARG A 89 -9.60 7.49 4.15
CA ARG A 89 -11.05 7.57 4.33
C ARG A 89 -11.70 6.19 4.38
N GLY A 90 -11.02 5.14 3.94
CA GLY A 90 -11.56 3.78 4.05
C GLY A 90 -10.53 2.67 4.08
N VAL A 91 -11.00 1.50 4.48
CA VAL A 91 -10.21 0.28 4.56
C VAL A 91 -10.54 -0.60 3.36
N ILE A 92 -9.52 -0.94 2.58
CA ILE A 92 -9.65 -1.78 1.38
C ILE A 92 -9.15 -3.19 1.69
N HIS A 93 -9.76 -4.23 1.10
CA HIS A 93 -9.37 -5.64 1.23
C HIS A 93 -9.49 -6.17 2.67
N THR A 94 -10.70 -6.60 3.00
CA THR A 94 -11.05 -7.19 4.30
C THR A 94 -11.89 -8.44 4.10
N HIS A 95 -11.80 -9.38 5.03
CA HIS A 95 -12.44 -10.69 4.94
C HIS A 95 -13.41 -10.89 6.10
N THR A 96 -14.46 -11.64 5.87
CA THR A 96 -15.55 -11.87 6.83
C THR A 96 -15.77 -13.36 7.07
N LEU A 97 -16.78 -13.70 7.86
CA LEU A 97 -17.26 -15.08 8.03
C LEU A 97 -17.71 -15.75 6.72
N TRP A 98 -17.83 -15.01 5.61
CA TRP A 98 -18.16 -15.57 4.31
C TRP A 98 -17.00 -16.37 3.71
N SER A 99 -15.74 -15.98 3.89
CA SER A 99 -14.58 -16.84 3.62
C SER A 99 -13.96 -17.35 4.94
N ASP A 100 -12.88 -16.73 5.35
CA ASP A 100 -11.94 -17.15 6.40
C ASP A 100 -11.64 -16.02 7.41
N GLY A 101 -12.40 -14.93 7.34
CA GLY A 101 -12.50 -13.97 8.42
C GLY A 101 -13.29 -14.53 9.61
N VAL A 102 -13.18 -13.85 10.75
CA VAL A 102 -13.80 -14.29 12.02
C VAL A 102 -14.96 -13.43 12.50
N HIS A 103 -15.34 -12.41 11.72
CA HIS A 103 -16.42 -11.47 12.04
C HIS A 103 -17.41 -11.36 10.89
N SER A 104 -18.66 -11.08 11.23
CA SER A 104 -19.72 -10.78 10.26
C SER A 104 -19.45 -9.47 9.51
N VAL A 105 -20.17 -9.27 8.39
CA VAL A 105 -20.17 -8.01 7.62
C VAL A 105 -20.46 -6.82 8.53
N GLU A 106 -21.48 -6.94 9.39
CA GLU A 106 -21.92 -5.87 10.27
C GLU A 106 -20.89 -5.53 11.36
N GLU A 107 -20.27 -6.55 11.97
CA GLU A 107 -19.20 -6.34 12.97
C GLU A 107 -17.99 -5.62 12.37
N MET A 108 -17.53 -6.08 11.20
CA MET A 108 -16.41 -5.46 10.48
C MET A 108 -16.70 -4.01 10.13
N ALA A 109 -17.90 -3.72 9.59
CA ALA A 109 -18.30 -2.38 9.18
C ALA A 109 -18.46 -1.42 10.37
N ARG A 110 -19.10 -1.85 11.45
CA ARG A 110 -19.27 -1.04 12.66
C ARG A 110 -17.94 -0.71 13.32
N ALA A 111 -17.00 -1.66 13.33
CA ALA A 111 -15.66 -1.42 13.84
C ALA A 111 -14.90 -0.39 12.99
N ALA A 112 -14.94 -0.51 11.66
CA ALA A 112 -14.32 0.47 10.76
C ALA A 112 -14.93 1.86 10.92
N GLN A 113 -16.27 1.97 11.00
CA GLN A 113 -16.95 3.23 11.25
C GLN A 113 -16.54 3.86 12.60
N LYS A 114 -16.40 3.05 13.66
CA LYS A 114 -15.96 3.52 14.98
C LYS A 114 -14.53 4.08 14.95
N LEU A 115 -13.68 3.56 14.07
CA LEU A 115 -12.32 4.07 13.84
C LEU A 115 -12.28 5.36 13.00
N GLY A 116 -13.44 5.85 12.54
CA GLY A 116 -13.55 7.10 11.78
C GLY A 116 -13.42 6.94 10.26
N TYR A 117 -13.35 5.70 9.75
CA TYR A 117 -13.43 5.46 8.31
C TYR A 117 -14.85 5.76 7.80
N GLU A 118 -14.92 6.18 6.55
CA GLU A 118 -16.15 6.48 5.81
C GLU A 118 -16.64 5.27 5.01
N TYR A 119 -15.74 4.34 4.67
CA TYR A 119 -16.12 3.12 3.96
C TYR A 119 -15.25 1.92 4.30
N LEU A 120 -15.80 0.75 4.03
CA LEU A 120 -15.14 -0.55 4.13
C LEU A 120 -15.31 -1.30 2.81
N VAL A 121 -14.25 -1.97 2.35
CA VAL A 121 -14.33 -2.88 1.20
C VAL A 121 -14.19 -4.31 1.68
N ILE A 122 -15.23 -5.11 1.45
CA ILE A 122 -15.25 -6.53 1.80
C ILE A 122 -14.90 -7.33 0.55
N SER A 123 -13.83 -8.11 0.62
CA SER A 123 -13.18 -8.80 -0.49
C SER A 123 -12.92 -10.27 -0.15
N ASP A 124 -13.90 -10.98 0.39
CA ASP A 124 -13.75 -12.42 0.68
C ASP A 124 -13.25 -13.21 -0.55
N HIS A 125 -12.64 -14.37 -0.30
CA HIS A 125 -12.01 -15.17 -1.35
C HIS A 125 -12.99 -15.81 -2.35
N SER A 126 -12.56 -15.96 -3.60
CA SER A 126 -13.30 -16.67 -4.65
C SER A 126 -13.20 -18.21 -4.55
N LYS A 127 -13.97 -18.89 -5.42
CA LYS A 127 -14.31 -20.31 -5.36
C LYS A 127 -13.13 -21.27 -5.21
N VAL A 128 -12.01 -21.06 -5.90
CA VAL A 128 -10.87 -22.00 -5.89
C VAL A 128 -10.06 -21.96 -4.60
N ALA A 129 -10.21 -20.93 -3.78
CA ALA A 129 -9.64 -20.86 -2.43
C ALA A 129 -10.42 -21.76 -1.46
N ALA A 130 -10.50 -23.06 -1.75
CA ALA A 130 -11.24 -24.03 -0.92
C ALA A 130 -10.69 -24.12 0.52
N TYR A 131 -9.40 -23.85 0.71
CA TYR A 131 -8.76 -23.77 2.03
C TYR A 131 -9.28 -22.59 2.87
N ALA A 132 -9.89 -21.59 2.23
CA ALA A 132 -10.41 -20.38 2.83
C ALA A 132 -11.94 -20.30 2.75
N ASN A 133 -12.64 -21.42 2.49
CA ASN A 133 -14.10 -21.44 2.32
C ASN A 133 -14.59 -20.44 1.24
N GLY A 134 -13.85 -20.35 0.12
CA GLY A 134 -14.13 -19.44 -0.98
C GLY A 134 -15.58 -19.47 -1.49
N LEU A 135 -16.09 -18.29 -1.88
CA LEU A 135 -17.47 -18.12 -2.29
C LEU A 135 -17.67 -18.65 -3.71
N ASN A 136 -18.81 -19.31 -3.96
CA ASN A 136 -19.29 -19.54 -5.32
C ASN A 136 -20.28 -18.41 -5.71
N ALA A 137 -20.70 -18.37 -6.98
CA ALA A 137 -21.56 -17.30 -7.49
C ALA A 137 -22.89 -17.14 -6.72
N GLU A 138 -23.43 -18.22 -6.14
CA GLU A 138 -24.66 -18.14 -5.34
C GLU A 138 -24.40 -17.54 -3.95
N ARG A 139 -23.31 -17.96 -3.30
CA ARG A 139 -22.87 -17.37 -2.03
C ARG A 139 -22.52 -15.90 -2.18
N VAL A 140 -21.92 -15.50 -3.31
CA VAL A 140 -21.68 -14.08 -3.64
C VAL A 140 -22.98 -13.28 -3.60
N LYS A 141 -24.06 -13.75 -4.23
CA LYS A 141 -25.35 -13.05 -4.21
C LYS A 141 -25.91 -12.91 -2.79
N GLN A 142 -25.78 -13.96 -1.98
CA GLN A 142 -26.24 -13.95 -0.59
C GLN A 142 -25.45 -12.94 0.25
N GLN A 143 -24.12 -12.92 0.11
CA GLN A 143 -23.27 -11.92 0.77
C GLN A 143 -23.62 -10.50 0.32
N GLN A 144 -23.78 -10.28 -0.98
CA GLN A 144 -24.13 -8.96 -1.51
C GLN A 144 -25.49 -8.47 -0.96
N ALA A 145 -26.46 -9.38 -0.79
CA ALA A 145 -27.74 -9.07 -0.15
C ALA A 145 -27.59 -8.73 1.34
N GLU A 146 -26.71 -9.43 2.09
CA GLU A 146 -26.37 -9.06 3.47
C GLU A 146 -25.72 -7.68 3.52
N ILE A 147 -24.74 -7.41 2.64
CA ILE A 147 -24.08 -6.10 2.54
C ILE A 147 -25.10 -5.00 2.26
N ASP A 148 -26.05 -5.21 1.35
CA ASP A 148 -27.12 -4.24 1.09
C ASP A 148 -28.00 -3.99 2.31
N ALA A 149 -28.37 -5.06 3.03
CA ALA A 149 -29.17 -4.95 4.25
C ALA A 149 -28.41 -4.26 5.40
N VAL A 150 -27.09 -4.41 5.48
CA VAL A 150 -26.25 -3.69 6.44
C VAL A 150 -26.12 -2.22 6.03
N ASN A 151 -25.80 -1.94 4.77
CA ASN A 151 -25.70 -0.58 4.23
C ASN A 151 -26.98 0.24 4.48
N ALA A 152 -28.16 -0.37 4.29
CA ALA A 152 -29.45 0.29 4.54
C ALA A 152 -29.68 0.70 6.01
N ARG A 153 -28.86 0.18 6.94
CA ARG A 153 -28.94 0.46 8.39
C ARG A 153 -27.75 1.29 8.89
N MET A 154 -26.85 1.73 8.02
CA MET A 154 -25.67 2.52 8.38
C MET A 154 -25.80 3.95 7.86
N ASP A 155 -25.63 4.92 8.76
CA ASP A 155 -25.59 6.34 8.42
C ASP A 155 -24.16 6.81 8.17
N ASN A 156 -23.93 7.61 7.13
CA ASN A 156 -22.62 8.20 6.79
C ASN A 156 -21.47 7.19 6.70
N PHE A 157 -21.77 5.94 6.33
CA PHE A 157 -20.78 4.90 6.12
C PHE A 157 -21.23 3.98 5.00
N ARG A 158 -20.29 3.49 4.20
CA ARG A 158 -20.61 2.62 3.06
C ARG A 158 -19.73 1.37 3.03
N ILE A 159 -20.35 0.22 2.87
CA ILE A 159 -19.68 -1.04 2.54
C ILE A 159 -19.70 -1.18 1.02
N LEU A 160 -18.52 -1.33 0.41
CA LEU A 160 -18.35 -1.63 -1.00
C LEU A 160 -18.20 -3.14 -1.20
N LYS A 161 -18.91 -3.67 -2.19
CA LYS A 161 -18.93 -5.10 -2.53
C LYS A 161 -17.73 -5.42 -3.39
N SER A 162 -16.83 -6.24 -2.88
CA SER A 162 -15.63 -6.68 -3.61
C SER A 162 -15.46 -8.19 -3.47
N ILE A 163 -14.46 -8.69 -4.17
CA ILE A 163 -13.98 -10.06 -4.08
C ILE A 163 -12.46 -10.03 -4.22
N GLU A 164 -11.76 -10.87 -3.47
CA GLU A 164 -10.43 -11.28 -3.86
C GLU A 164 -10.53 -12.49 -4.80
N CYS A 165 -10.50 -12.20 -6.10
CA CYS A 165 -10.60 -13.19 -7.15
C CYS A 165 -9.23 -13.80 -7.46
N ASP A 166 -9.17 -15.12 -7.38
CA ASP A 166 -7.98 -15.86 -7.77
C ASP A 166 -7.66 -15.68 -9.26
N ILE A 167 -6.39 -15.42 -9.53
CA ILE A 167 -5.81 -15.48 -10.87
C ILE A 167 -5.43 -16.94 -11.13
N LEU A 168 -6.04 -17.57 -12.12
CA LEU A 168 -5.78 -18.95 -12.52
C LEU A 168 -4.43 -19.09 -13.23
N GLY A 169 -3.97 -20.32 -13.44
CA GLY A 169 -2.62 -20.61 -13.93
C GLY A 169 -2.30 -20.06 -15.32
N ASP A 170 -3.30 -19.73 -16.12
CA ASP A 170 -3.20 -19.11 -17.45
C ASP A 170 -3.43 -17.59 -17.44
N GLY A 171 -3.63 -16.99 -16.26
CA GLY A 171 -3.91 -15.57 -16.09
C GLY A 171 -5.38 -15.18 -16.20
N THR A 172 -6.28 -16.13 -16.45
CA THR A 172 -7.74 -15.88 -16.36
C THR A 172 -8.18 -15.77 -14.90
N LEU A 173 -9.39 -15.26 -14.67
CA LEU A 173 -9.96 -15.09 -13.33
C LEU A 173 -10.85 -16.27 -12.96
N ASP A 174 -10.94 -16.56 -11.66
CA ASP A 174 -11.72 -17.67 -11.11
C ASP A 174 -13.25 -17.50 -11.25
N PHE A 175 -13.71 -16.29 -11.58
CA PHE A 175 -15.10 -16.02 -11.91
C PHE A 175 -15.27 -15.55 -13.35
N PRO A 176 -16.40 -15.91 -13.98
CA PRO A 176 -16.75 -15.36 -15.28
C PRO A 176 -17.21 -13.90 -15.15
N ASP A 177 -17.12 -13.16 -16.25
CA ASP A 177 -17.36 -11.73 -16.31
C ASP A 177 -18.76 -11.33 -15.80
N GLU A 178 -19.79 -12.15 -16.01
CA GLU A 178 -21.13 -11.87 -15.49
C GLU A 178 -21.20 -11.84 -13.96
N VAL A 179 -20.33 -12.57 -13.26
CA VAL A 179 -20.23 -12.52 -11.80
C VAL A 179 -19.37 -11.33 -11.40
N LEU A 180 -18.24 -11.12 -12.07
CA LEU A 180 -17.33 -9.99 -11.79
C LEU A 180 -18.02 -8.63 -11.96
N ALA A 181 -18.93 -8.51 -12.92
CA ALA A 181 -19.72 -7.30 -13.18
C ALA A 181 -20.62 -6.88 -12.01
N THR A 182 -20.97 -7.81 -11.11
CA THR A 182 -21.84 -7.53 -9.95
C THR A 182 -21.13 -6.81 -8.81
N PHE A 183 -19.80 -6.86 -8.77
CA PHE A 183 -19.02 -6.21 -7.72
C PHE A 183 -18.82 -4.72 -8.01
N ASP A 184 -18.62 -3.95 -6.94
CA ASP A 184 -18.21 -2.54 -7.01
C ASP A 184 -16.75 -2.44 -7.49
N LEU A 185 -15.89 -3.33 -7.00
CA LEU A 185 -14.50 -3.48 -7.43
C LEU A 185 -14.03 -4.93 -7.30
N VAL A 186 -12.96 -5.29 -8.00
CA VAL A 186 -12.36 -6.64 -7.95
C VAL A 186 -10.88 -6.51 -7.63
N ILE A 187 -10.43 -7.27 -6.62
CA ILE A 187 -9.02 -7.47 -6.30
C ILE A 187 -8.60 -8.80 -6.92
N ALA A 188 -7.55 -8.81 -7.74
CA ALA A 188 -7.03 -10.02 -8.37
C ALA A 188 -5.68 -10.41 -7.76
N SER A 189 -5.55 -11.65 -7.29
CA SER A 189 -4.37 -12.15 -6.58
C SER A 189 -3.98 -13.57 -7.01
N ILE A 190 -2.69 -13.92 -6.90
CA ILE A 190 -2.23 -15.31 -7.12
C ILE A 190 -2.08 -16.03 -5.78
N HIS A 191 -2.81 -17.13 -5.59
CA HIS A 191 -2.67 -18.00 -4.41
C HIS A 191 -2.09 -19.38 -4.71
N SER A 192 -1.73 -19.67 -5.96
CA SER A 192 -1.29 -21.00 -6.38
C SER A 192 -0.22 -20.96 -7.45
N LYS A 193 0.47 -22.10 -7.63
CA LYS A 193 1.55 -22.31 -8.61
C LYS A 193 2.69 -21.28 -8.44
N PHE A 194 3.28 -21.19 -7.25
CA PHE A 194 4.36 -20.23 -6.98
C PHE A 194 5.71 -20.57 -7.64
N GLY A 195 5.90 -21.79 -8.16
CA GLY A 195 7.13 -22.22 -8.84
C GLY A 195 7.25 -21.77 -10.31
N MET A 196 6.69 -20.62 -10.66
CA MET A 196 6.75 -20.06 -12.02
C MET A 196 8.11 -19.39 -12.27
N THR A 197 8.51 -19.34 -13.54
CA THR A 197 9.58 -18.43 -13.98
C THR A 197 9.13 -16.97 -13.88
N ARG A 198 10.09 -16.04 -13.83
CA ARG A 198 9.83 -14.58 -13.81
C ARG A 198 8.89 -14.15 -14.93
N ASP A 199 9.11 -14.64 -16.15
CA ASP A 199 8.33 -14.24 -17.32
C ASP A 199 6.92 -14.83 -17.31
N GLU A 200 6.75 -16.07 -16.82
CA GLU A 200 5.44 -16.70 -16.66
C GLU A 200 4.58 -15.95 -15.62
N ALA A 201 5.16 -15.65 -14.45
CA ALA A 201 4.46 -14.91 -13.41
C ALA A 201 4.08 -13.50 -13.87
N THR A 202 5.01 -12.81 -14.54
CA THR A 202 4.76 -11.47 -15.12
C THR A 202 3.61 -11.51 -16.12
N ARG A 203 3.64 -12.44 -17.09
CA ARG A 203 2.54 -12.57 -18.08
C ARG A 203 1.21 -12.92 -17.41
N ARG A 204 1.22 -13.78 -16.39
CA ARG A 204 0.02 -14.19 -15.65
C ARG A 204 -0.64 -13.01 -14.94
N LEU A 205 0.14 -12.15 -14.28
CA LEU A 205 -0.36 -10.93 -13.64
C LEU A 205 -0.89 -9.92 -14.66
N ILE A 206 -0.14 -9.66 -15.73
CA ILE A 206 -0.56 -8.71 -16.79
C ILE A 206 -1.86 -9.19 -17.44
N ARG A 207 -1.95 -10.48 -17.78
CA ARG A 207 -3.16 -11.08 -18.37
C ARG A 207 -4.39 -10.92 -17.48
N ALA A 208 -4.23 -11.02 -16.16
CA ALA A 208 -5.34 -10.79 -15.23
C ALA A 208 -5.80 -9.32 -15.26
N MET A 209 -4.86 -8.37 -15.29
CA MET A 209 -5.17 -6.93 -15.33
C MET A 209 -5.86 -6.50 -16.64
N GLU A 210 -5.72 -7.25 -17.73
CA GLU A 210 -6.44 -6.99 -18.98
C GLU A 210 -7.96 -7.16 -18.83
N ASN A 211 -8.45 -7.90 -17.82
CA ASN A 211 -9.87 -8.04 -17.57
C ASN A 211 -10.46 -6.70 -17.05
N PRO A 212 -11.51 -6.14 -17.69
CA PRO A 212 -12.04 -4.81 -17.40
C PRO A 212 -12.63 -4.65 -15.99
N TYR A 213 -12.91 -5.75 -15.28
CA TYR A 213 -13.43 -5.71 -13.92
C TYR A 213 -12.33 -5.63 -12.86
N VAL A 214 -11.10 -6.04 -13.18
CA VAL A 214 -9.95 -5.94 -12.25
C VAL A 214 -9.67 -4.48 -11.97
N THR A 215 -9.82 -4.13 -10.70
CA THR A 215 -9.64 -2.76 -10.19
C THR A 215 -8.32 -2.65 -9.44
N VAL A 216 -7.96 -3.68 -8.67
CA VAL A 216 -6.73 -3.74 -7.86
C VAL A 216 -5.99 -5.04 -8.13
N LEU A 217 -4.67 -4.97 -8.30
CA LEU A 217 -3.79 -6.13 -8.24
C LEU A 217 -3.34 -6.33 -6.78
N GLY A 218 -3.81 -7.42 -6.14
CA GLY A 218 -3.51 -7.75 -4.75
C GLY A 218 -2.12 -8.38 -4.58
N HIS A 219 -1.51 -8.17 -3.41
CA HIS A 219 -0.17 -8.64 -2.98
C HIS A 219 0.66 -9.35 -4.09
N PRO A 220 1.24 -8.57 -5.04
CA PRO A 220 1.61 -9.05 -6.37
C PRO A 220 2.74 -10.08 -6.44
N THR A 221 3.47 -10.30 -5.35
CA THR A 221 4.59 -11.26 -5.31
C THR A 221 4.24 -12.52 -4.52
N GLY A 222 3.10 -12.51 -3.82
CA GLY A 222 2.69 -13.60 -2.93
C GLY A 222 3.69 -13.90 -1.82
N ARG A 223 4.61 -12.97 -1.51
CA ARG A 223 5.64 -13.19 -0.48
C ARG A 223 5.03 -13.29 0.91
N LEU A 224 5.69 -14.05 1.77
CA LEU A 224 5.47 -14.04 3.21
C LEU A 224 6.82 -13.84 3.89
N LEU A 225 7.05 -12.65 4.44
CA LEU A 225 8.26 -12.31 5.16
C LEU A 225 8.56 -13.36 6.23
N LEU A 226 9.83 -13.80 6.25
CA LEU A 226 10.36 -14.85 7.14
C LEU A 226 9.77 -16.26 6.93
N ALA A 227 8.95 -16.51 5.90
CA ALA A 227 8.31 -17.80 5.68
C ALA A 227 8.38 -18.30 4.23
N ARG A 228 8.09 -17.45 3.25
CA ARG A 228 8.06 -17.81 1.82
C ARG A 228 8.58 -16.66 0.99
N GLU A 229 9.65 -16.89 0.25
CA GLU A 229 10.09 -15.96 -0.79
C GLU A 229 8.99 -15.80 -1.84
N GLY A 230 8.76 -14.56 -2.29
CA GLY A 230 7.78 -14.30 -3.36
C GLY A 230 8.22 -14.93 -4.67
N TYR A 231 7.26 -15.25 -5.54
CA TYR A 231 7.61 -15.63 -6.91
C TYR A 231 8.19 -14.42 -7.64
N ALA A 232 9.22 -14.64 -8.46
CA ALA A 232 9.89 -13.56 -9.17
C ALA A 232 8.95 -12.94 -10.21
N ILE A 233 8.94 -11.62 -10.31
CA ILE A 233 8.21 -10.86 -11.33
C ILE A 233 9.09 -9.77 -11.92
N ASP A 234 8.73 -9.30 -13.12
CA ASP A 234 9.21 -8.03 -13.65
C ASP A 234 8.35 -6.90 -13.08
N HIS A 235 8.78 -6.31 -11.97
CA HIS A 235 8.04 -5.23 -11.32
C HIS A 235 7.81 -4.03 -12.24
N HIS A 236 8.77 -3.67 -13.09
CA HIS A 236 8.60 -2.54 -14.01
C HIS A 236 7.54 -2.86 -15.07
N ALA A 237 7.58 -4.06 -15.67
CA ALA A 237 6.57 -4.46 -16.65
C ALA A 237 5.16 -4.55 -16.04
N VAL A 238 5.04 -5.06 -14.80
CA VAL A 238 3.74 -5.11 -14.10
C VAL A 238 3.22 -3.70 -13.80
N ILE A 239 4.08 -2.79 -13.34
CA ILE A 239 3.70 -1.39 -13.06
C ILE A 239 3.32 -0.65 -14.35
N ASP A 240 4.08 -0.84 -15.43
CA ASP A 240 3.77 -0.25 -16.74
C ASP A 240 2.42 -0.73 -17.26
N ALA A 241 2.15 -2.04 -17.20
CA ALA A 241 0.86 -2.59 -17.57
C ALA A 241 -0.27 -2.05 -16.68
N ALA A 242 -0.06 -1.95 -15.35
CA ALA A 242 -1.04 -1.36 -14.45
C ALA A 242 -1.34 0.11 -14.79
N ALA A 243 -0.33 0.88 -15.20
CA ALA A 243 -0.49 2.27 -15.63
C ALA A 243 -1.30 2.39 -16.93
N GLU A 244 -0.95 1.58 -17.93
CA GLU A 244 -1.64 1.56 -19.23
C GLU A 244 -3.10 1.12 -19.10
N LEU A 245 -3.36 0.13 -18.25
CA LEU A 245 -4.68 -0.42 -18.01
C LEU A 245 -5.46 0.42 -16.98
N GLY A 246 -4.81 1.28 -16.20
CA GLY A 246 -5.47 2.03 -15.12
C GLY A 246 -5.87 1.14 -13.93
N VAL A 247 -5.12 0.07 -13.68
CA VAL A 247 -5.29 -0.83 -12.54
C VAL A 247 -4.50 -0.30 -11.34
N CYS A 248 -5.13 -0.31 -10.16
CA CYS A 248 -4.49 0.05 -8.90
C CYS A 248 -3.59 -1.10 -8.42
N ILE A 249 -2.48 -0.82 -7.74
CA ILE A 249 -1.63 -1.87 -7.14
C ILE A 249 -1.71 -1.79 -5.61
N GLU A 250 -1.86 -2.94 -4.97
CA GLU A 250 -1.91 -3.05 -3.53
C GLU A 250 -0.53 -2.91 -2.86
N ILE A 251 -0.49 -2.15 -1.76
CA ILE A 251 0.43 -2.35 -0.64
C ILE A 251 -0.36 -3.09 0.46
N ASN A 252 -0.09 -4.38 0.59
CA ASN A 252 -0.65 -5.21 1.62
C ASN A 252 0.09 -4.92 2.92
N ALA A 253 -0.60 -4.22 3.81
CA ALA A 253 -0.10 -3.69 5.07
C ALA A 253 0.09 -4.77 6.15
N ASN A 254 -0.35 -6.02 5.90
CA ASN A 254 -0.07 -7.12 6.81
C ASN A 254 1.45 -7.21 7.05
N PRO A 255 1.93 -7.23 8.30
CA PRO A 255 3.37 -7.20 8.61
C PRO A 255 4.10 -8.47 8.16
N ARG A 256 3.37 -9.54 7.79
CA ARG A 256 3.94 -10.74 7.16
C ARG A 256 4.07 -10.62 5.65
N ARG A 257 3.50 -9.60 5.01
CA ARG A 257 3.54 -9.40 3.55
C ARG A 257 4.33 -8.15 3.17
N LEU A 258 3.83 -6.97 3.55
CA LEU A 258 4.33 -5.66 3.13
C LEU A 258 4.55 -5.60 1.61
N ASP A 259 3.57 -6.03 0.81
CA ASP A 259 3.70 -6.29 -0.63
C ASP A 259 2.65 -5.49 -1.41
N LEU A 260 2.97 -4.54 -2.28
CA LEU A 260 4.24 -4.28 -2.96
C LEU A 260 5.38 -3.73 -2.10
N ASP A 261 6.62 -4.10 -2.47
CA ASP A 261 7.83 -3.57 -1.85
C ASP A 261 8.02 -2.06 -2.12
N TRP A 262 8.34 -1.31 -1.06
CA TRP A 262 8.46 0.16 -1.10
C TRP A 262 9.41 0.69 -2.20
N ARG A 263 10.43 -0.09 -2.56
CA ARG A 263 11.44 0.30 -3.56
C ARG A 263 10.84 0.55 -4.95
N PHE A 264 9.67 0.00 -5.24
CA PHE A 264 8.99 0.18 -6.53
C PHE A 264 7.92 1.28 -6.51
N LEU A 265 7.56 1.82 -5.34
CA LEU A 265 6.47 2.79 -5.21
C LEU A 265 6.77 4.14 -5.85
N LYS A 266 8.04 4.59 -5.78
CA LYS A 266 8.46 5.83 -6.45
C LYS A 266 8.28 5.72 -7.98
N TYR A 267 8.60 4.57 -8.55
CA TYR A 267 8.36 4.30 -9.97
C TYR A 267 6.87 4.16 -10.31
N ALA A 268 6.08 3.49 -9.46
CA ALA A 268 4.62 3.41 -9.62
C ALA A 268 3.98 4.81 -9.64
N LYS A 269 4.43 5.70 -8.75
CA LYS A 269 4.04 7.11 -8.72
C LYS A 269 4.43 7.86 -9.99
N GLU A 270 5.67 7.70 -10.49
CA GLU A 270 6.10 8.30 -11.76
C GLU A 270 5.21 7.87 -12.94
N LYS A 271 4.73 6.62 -12.91
CA LYS A 271 3.80 6.04 -13.87
C LYS A 271 2.33 6.38 -13.60
N ARG A 272 2.04 7.16 -12.54
CA ARG A 272 0.70 7.57 -12.10
C ARG A 272 -0.22 6.39 -11.75
N VAL A 273 0.36 5.26 -11.34
CA VAL A 273 -0.38 4.12 -10.82
C VAL A 273 -0.92 4.48 -9.44
N GLN A 274 -2.23 4.33 -9.25
CA GLN A 274 -2.84 4.48 -7.93
C GLN A 274 -2.48 3.29 -7.05
N ILE A 275 -2.34 3.55 -5.75
CA ILE A 275 -1.96 2.55 -4.76
C ILE A 275 -3.10 2.32 -3.76
N ALA A 276 -3.42 1.06 -3.46
CA ALA A 276 -4.36 0.69 -2.41
C ALA A 276 -3.59 0.17 -1.19
N ILE A 277 -3.75 0.81 -0.04
CA ILE A 277 -3.20 0.35 1.23
C ILE A 277 -4.24 -0.53 1.92
N SER A 278 -3.90 -1.79 2.11
CA SER A 278 -4.87 -2.83 2.48
C SER A 278 -4.34 -3.68 3.63
N PRO A 279 -5.04 -3.81 4.77
CA PRO A 279 -4.56 -4.65 5.86
C PRO A 279 -4.72 -6.16 5.60
N ASP A 280 -5.51 -6.57 4.60
CA ASP A 280 -5.86 -7.98 4.38
C ASP A 280 -6.47 -8.57 5.67
N ALA A 281 -7.39 -7.79 6.25
CA ALA A 281 -7.85 -8.00 7.61
C ALA A 281 -8.87 -9.13 7.68
N HIS A 282 -8.51 -10.21 8.40
CA HIS A 282 -9.38 -11.36 8.69
C HIS A 282 -10.04 -11.25 10.07
N ARG A 283 -9.76 -10.16 10.79
CA ARG A 283 -10.33 -9.80 12.09
C ARG A 283 -10.28 -8.30 12.28
N ILE A 284 -11.06 -7.75 13.21
CA ILE A 284 -11.14 -6.30 13.44
C ILE A 284 -9.78 -5.72 13.85
N GLU A 285 -8.99 -6.43 14.67
CA GLU A 285 -7.66 -5.98 15.09
C GLU A 285 -6.69 -5.85 13.91
N GLY A 286 -6.97 -6.51 12.78
CA GLY A 286 -6.18 -6.36 11.56
C GLY A 286 -6.23 -4.94 10.97
N TYR A 287 -7.22 -4.12 11.32
CA TYR A 287 -7.25 -2.72 10.87
C TYR A 287 -6.05 -1.91 11.36
N ASP A 288 -5.47 -2.27 12.52
CA ASP A 288 -4.28 -1.61 13.06
C ASP A 288 -3.06 -1.77 12.15
N ASP A 289 -3.05 -2.79 11.28
CA ASP A 289 -1.94 -3.05 10.36
C ASP A 289 -1.82 -1.98 9.25
N VAL A 290 -2.88 -1.22 8.98
CA VAL A 290 -2.87 -0.10 8.00
C VAL A 290 -1.70 0.86 8.25
N ARG A 291 -1.31 1.06 9.53
CA ARG A 291 -0.17 1.91 9.89
C ARG A 291 1.16 1.46 9.29
N TYR A 292 1.36 0.15 9.11
CA TYR A 292 2.56 -0.37 8.47
C TYR A 292 2.54 -0.06 6.97
N GLY A 293 1.38 -0.22 6.33
CA GLY A 293 1.17 0.14 4.93
C GLY A 293 1.39 1.63 4.68
N VAL A 294 0.91 2.51 5.55
CA VAL A 294 1.19 3.96 5.49
C VAL A 294 2.67 4.25 5.67
N GLY A 295 3.36 3.61 6.62
CA GLY A 295 4.81 3.73 6.76
C GLY A 295 5.57 3.32 5.49
N ILE A 296 5.16 2.22 4.86
CA ILE A 296 5.72 1.73 3.58
C ILE A 296 5.41 2.70 2.42
N ALA A 297 4.20 3.23 2.35
CA ALA A 297 3.80 4.23 1.37
C ALA A 297 4.64 5.52 1.49
N ARG A 298 4.81 6.01 2.72
CA ARG A 298 5.64 7.18 3.04
C ARG A 298 7.09 6.96 2.62
N LYS A 299 7.65 5.79 2.95
CA LYS A 299 9.00 5.37 2.51
C LYS A 299 9.12 5.30 0.98
N GLY A 300 8.02 4.97 0.30
CA GLY A 300 7.87 5.00 -1.15
C GLY A 300 7.58 6.36 -1.78
N TRP A 301 7.66 7.46 -1.02
CA TRP A 301 7.41 8.84 -1.48
C TRP A 301 5.96 9.13 -1.89
N LEU A 302 5.01 8.32 -1.43
CA LEU A 302 3.61 8.52 -1.78
C LEU A 302 3.00 9.68 -1.01
N GLU A 303 2.24 10.49 -1.74
CA GLU A 303 1.42 11.59 -1.24
C GLU A 303 -0.05 11.16 -1.25
N LYS A 304 -0.91 12.01 -0.69
CA LYS A 304 -2.35 11.75 -0.59
C LYS A 304 -2.99 11.32 -1.92
N ASP A 305 -2.65 12.00 -3.01
CA ASP A 305 -3.28 11.80 -4.33
C ASP A 305 -2.81 10.53 -5.03
N ASP A 306 -1.74 9.90 -4.54
CA ASP A 306 -1.23 8.63 -5.08
C ASP A 306 -2.02 7.42 -4.54
N VAL A 307 -2.82 7.60 -3.49
CA VAL A 307 -3.42 6.50 -2.71
C VAL A 307 -4.94 6.49 -2.84
N LEU A 308 -5.50 5.37 -3.29
CA LEU A 308 -6.93 5.18 -3.51
C LEU A 308 -7.75 5.32 -2.22
N ASN A 309 -7.20 4.92 -1.08
CA ASN A 309 -7.85 4.99 0.23
C ASN A 309 -8.19 6.42 0.68
N THR A 310 -7.60 7.45 0.07
CA THR A 310 -7.82 8.86 0.45
C THR A 310 -9.05 9.48 -0.22
N ARG A 311 -9.67 8.71 -1.12
CA ARG A 311 -10.87 9.10 -1.88
C ARG A 311 -12.14 8.76 -1.12
N THR A 312 -13.23 9.45 -1.43
CA THR A 312 -14.58 9.06 -0.99
C THR A 312 -14.98 7.70 -1.59
N ALA A 313 -15.98 7.05 -0.99
CA ALA A 313 -16.54 5.81 -1.55
C ALA A 313 -17.02 5.99 -3.00
N GLU A 314 -17.66 7.12 -3.31
CA GLU A 314 -18.13 7.49 -4.64
C GLU A 314 -16.99 7.65 -5.65
N GLU A 315 -15.86 8.23 -5.24
CA GLU A 315 -14.67 8.37 -6.08
C GLU A 315 -13.94 7.03 -6.31
N VAL A 316 -13.95 6.13 -5.32
CA VAL A 316 -13.47 4.74 -5.50
C VAL A 316 -14.34 4.00 -6.51
N LEU A 317 -15.66 4.13 -6.41
CA LEU A 317 -16.61 3.57 -7.39
C LEU A 317 -16.41 4.17 -8.79
N ALA A 318 -16.19 5.48 -8.88
CA ALA A 318 -15.90 6.14 -10.15
C ALA A 318 -14.59 5.64 -10.77
N PHE A 319 -13.55 5.42 -9.96
CA PHE A 319 -12.30 4.81 -10.39
C PHE A 319 -12.54 3.40 -10.98
N ALA A 320 -13.26 2.54 -10.25
CA ALA A 320 -13.56 1.18 -10.71
C ALA A 320 -14.45 1.14 -11.96
N ARG A 321 -15.39 2.10 -12.12
CA ARG A 321 -16.25 2.17 -13.31
C ARG A 321 -15.52 2.62 -14.57
N LYS A 322 -14.51 3.49 -14.44
CA LYS A 322 -13.71 3.97 -15.58
C LYS A 322 -12.99 2.83 -16.30
N ARG A 323 -12.62 1.77 -15.58
CA ARG A 323 -12.00 0.54 -16.11
C ARG A 323 -12.92 -0.28 -17.03
N ARG A 324 -14.24 -0.10 -16.90
CA ARG A 324 -15.26 -0.90 -17.61
C ARG A 324 -15.74 -0.22 -18.90
N GLN A 325 -15.22 0.96 -19.22
CA GLN A 325 -15.61 1.78 -20.38
C GLN A 325 -14.64 1.58 -21.53
#